data_AF-A0A7K4G5R9-F1
#
_entry.id   AF-A0A7K4G5R9-F1
#
_cell.length_a   1.000
_cell.length_b   1.000
_cell.length_c   1.000
_cell.angle_alpha   90.00
_cell.angle_beta   90.00
_cell.angle_gamma   90.00
#
_symmetry.space_group_name_H-M   'P 1'
#
loop_
_entity.id
_entity.type
_entity.pdbx_description
1 polymer ?
#
loop_
_entity_poly.entity_id
_entity_poly.type
_entity_poly.pdbx_seq_one_letter_code
_entity_poly.pdbx_strand_id
1 'polypeptide(L)'
;MKKILLYSIPLIALVLLGCIDESIANCGNTLDYSERIKCVSNVAVSLNDSTQCNYLEEGKSDCLANYQVQTEQFDCTSISDPYGRDYCLSKKSIAQESMDDCNQVIDEVYKEYCLNALSEPTEVEKEAH
;
A
#
# COMPACT_ATOMS: atom_id res chain seq x y z
N MET A 1 -2.83 -55.65 27.95
CA MET A 1 -1.56 -55.20 27.34
C MET A 1 -1.88 -54.54 26.00
N LYS A 2 -1.99 -53.21 25.95
CA LYS A 2 -2.21 -52.44 24.72
C LYS A 2 -0.95 -51.60 24.49
N LYS A 3 -0.27 -51.86 23.38
CA LYS A 3 0.95 -51.13 22.97
C LYS A 3 0.53 -49.75 22.46
N ILE A 4 0.94 -48.71 23.16
CA ILE A 4 0.86 -47.31 22.72
C ILE A 4 2.08 -47.09 21.83
N LEU A 5 1.88 -47.02 20.52
CA LEU A 5 2.91 -46.54 19.59
C LEU A 5 2.75 -45.03 19.46
N LEU A 6 3.59 -44.33 20.21
CA LEU A 6 3.92 -42.93 20.02
C LEU A 6 4.56 -42.77 18.64
N TYR A 7 3.81 -42.24 17.67
CA TYR A 7 4.39 -41.77 16.42
C TYR A 7 4.69 -40.28 16.56
N SER A 8 5.89 -40.01 17.03
CA SER A 8 6.59 -38.73 16.92
C SER A 8 6.78 -38.41 15.43
N ILE A 9 5.87 -37.62 14.85
CA ILE A 9 6.12 -36.99 13.56
C ILE A 9 6.96 -35.74 13.86
N PRO A 10 8.21 -35.69 13.38
CA PRO A 10 9.08 -34.56 13.65
C PRO A 10 8.50 -33.30 12.99
N LEU A 11 8.43 -32.21 13.76
CA LEU A 11 8.41 -30.84 13.26
C LEU A 11 9.65 -30.65 12.37
N ILE A 12 9.56 -31.04 11.10
CA ILE A 12 10.52 -30.63 10.09
C ILE A 12 9.96 -29.33 9.52
N ALA A 13 10.33 -28.24 10.20
CA ALA A 13 10.35 -26.91 9.66
C ALA A 13 11.22 -26.92 8.40
N LEU A 14 10.59 -27.01 7.24
CA LEU A 14 11.21 -26.81 5.94
C LEU A 14 10.56 -25.60 5.28
N VAL A 15 10.60 -24.46 5.97
CA VAL A 15 10.42 -23.15 5.32
C VAL A 15 11.79 -22.72 4.82
N LEU A 16 12.25 -23.40 3.76
CA LEU A 16 13.27 -22.88 2.85
C LEU A 16 12.58 -22.03 1.78
N LEU A 17 11.88 -20.98 2.21
CA LEU A 17 11.57 -19.88 1.30
C LEU A 17 12.79 -18.99 1.37
N GLY A 18 13.68 -19.13 0.38
CA GLY A 18 14.80 -18.23 0.21
C GLY A 18 14.30 -16.81 0.33
N CYS A 19 14.89 -16.05 1.26
CA CYS A 19 14.70 -14.62 1.35
C CYS A 19 15.05 -14.06 -0.03
N ILE A 20 14.03 -13.74 -0.84
CA ILE A 20 14.23 -12.84 -1.96
C ILE A 20 14.63 -11.56 -1.25
N ASP A 21 15.90 -11.19 -1.39
CA ASP A 21 16.45 -10.00 -0.75
C ASP A 21 15.71 -8.81 -1.37
N GLU A 22 14.59 -8.40 -0.78
CA GLU A 22 13.86 -7.17 -1.13
C GLU A 22 14.64 -5.98 -0.60
N SER A 23 15.87 -5.88 -1.07
CA SER A 23 16.75 -4.77 -0.81
C SER A 23 16.54 -3.71 -1.87
N ILE A 24 16.53 -2.46 -1.43
CA ILE A 24 16.50 -1.28 -2.30
C ILE A 24 17.69 -1.25 -3.28
N ALA A 25 18.77 -1.99 -2.99
CA ALA A 25 19.89 -2.16 -3.90
C ALA A 25 19.48 -2.78 -5.26
N ASN A 26 18.39 -3.56 -5.28
CA ASN A 26 17.85 -4.15 -6.51
C ASN A 26 17.05 -3.14 -7.35
N CYS A 27 16.67 -2.00 -6.77
CA CYS A 27 16.02 -0.88 -7.49
C CYS A 27 17.04 0.05 -8.15
N GLY A 28 18.14 -0.52 -8.66
CA GLY A 28 19.26 0.21 -9.23
C GLY A 28 18.91 1.07 -10.45
N ASN A 29 19.88 1.86 -10.91
CA ASN A 29 19.71 2.85 -11.98
C ASN A 29 19.55 2.26 -13.39
N THR A 30 19.55 0.94 -13.54
CA THR A 30 19.30 0.27 -14.83
C THR A 30 17.81 0.19 -15.18
N LEU A 31 16.94 0.34 -14.18
CA LEU A 31 15.50 0.46 -14.39
C LEU A 31 15.17 1.84 -14.96
N ASP A 32 14.10 1.91 -15.75
CA ASP A 32 13.58 3.22 -16.12
C ASP A 32 13.03 3.96 -14.89
N TYR A 33 12.74 5.26 -15.06
CA TYR A 33 12.28 6.12 -13.97
C TYR A 33 11.01 5.57 -13.28
N SER A 34 10.02 5.10 -14.06
CA SER A 34 8.75 4.60 -13.51
C SER A 34 8.92 3.24 -12.83
N GLU A 35 9.71 2.35 -13.43
CA GLU A 35 10.05 1.05 -12.88
C GLU A 35 10.82 1.20 -11.56
N ARG A 36 11.73 2.17 -11.47
CA ARG A 36 12.47 2.46 -10.25
C ARG A 36 11.56 2.93 -9.12
N ILE A 37 10.62 3.84 -9.38
CA ILE A 37 9.65 4.28 -8.37
C ILE A 37 8.81 3.10 -7.87
N LYS A 38 8.30 2.27 -8.77
CA LYS A 38 7.52 1.07 -8.42
C LYS A 38 8.34 0.11 -7.57
N CYS A 39 9.59 -0.15 -7.96
CA CYS A 39 10.49 -1.02 -7.22
C CYS A 39 10.70 -0.51 -5.78
N VAL A 40 11.08 0.76 -5.62
CA VAL A 40 11.32 1.36 -4.30
C VAL A 40 10.03 1.37 -3.47
N SER A 41 8.88 1.67 -4.08
CA SER A 41 7.58 1.63 -3.39
C SER A 41 7.26 0.24 -2.85
N ASN A 42 7.49 -0.81 -3.64
CA ASN A 42 7.23 -2.19 -3.22
C ASN A 42 8.16 -2.60 -2.07
N VAL A 43 9.44 -2.20 -2.12
CA VAL A 43 10.39 -2.43 -1.02
C VAL A 43 9.91 -1.70 0.25
N ALA A 44 9.51 -0.43 0.13
CA ALA A 44 9.00 0.35 1.26
C ALA A 44 7.77 -0.32 1.90
N VAL A 45 6.82 -0.80 1.08
CA VAL A 45 5.62 -1.50 1.54
C VAL A 45 5.95 -2.83 2.20
N SER A 46 6.80 -3.65 1.57
CA SER A 46 7.15 -4.97 2.09
C SER A 46 7.90 -4.90 3.42
N LEU A 47 8.82 -3.93 3.55
CA LEU A 47 9.54 -3.68 4.79
C LEU A 47 8.72 -2.88 5.81
N ASN A 48 7.53 -2.39 5.43
CA ASN A 48 6.73 -1.44 6.21
C ASN A 48 7.57 -0.25 6.72
N ASP A 49 8.40 0.31 5.83
CA ASP A 49 9.34 1.38 6.11
C ASP A 49 9.30 2.45 5.00
N SER A 50 8.61 3.56 5.27
CA SER A 50 8.50 4.69 4.34
C SER A 50 9.84 5.41 4.10
N THR A 51 10.84 5.22 4.97
CA THR A 51 12.15 5.89 4.81
C THR A 51 12.89 5.40 3.58
N GLN A 52 12.53 4.22 3.05
CA GLN A 52 13.02 3.69 1.78
C GLN A 52 12.70 4.63 0.60
N CYS A 53 11.58 5.36 0.65
CA CYS A 53 11.23 6.35 -0.38
C CYS A 53 12.23 7.53 -0.46
N ASN A 54 13.10 7.74 0.55
CA ASN A 54 14.15 8.75 0.49
C ASN A 54 15.25 8.42 -0.54
N TYR A 55 15.29 7.20 -1.07
CA TYR A 55 16.20 6.83 -2.15
C TYR A 55 15.84 7.48 -3.48
N LEU A 56 14.60 7.97 -3.61
CA LEU A 56 14.13 8.73 -4.76
C LEU A 56 14.29 10.22 -4.46
N GLU A 57 15.03 10.95 -5.31
CA GLU A 57 14.99 12.41 -5.30
C GLU A 57 13.71 12.89 -5.99
N GLU A 58 13.51 12.44 -7.22
CA GLU A 58 12.29 12.61 -8.00
C GLU A 58 11.40 11.36 -7.85
N GLY A 59 10.09 11.55 -7.63
CA GLY A 59 9.15 10.44 -7.42
C GLY A 59 9.01 9.99 -5.96
N LYS A 60 9.69 10.66 -5.01
CA LYS A 60 9.54 10.41 -3.58
C LYS A 60 8.08 10.50 -3.12
N SER A 61 7.36 11.52 -3.57
CA SER A 61 5.95 11.72 -3.22
C SER A 61 5.06 10.57 -3.71
N ASP A 62 5.29 10.07 -4.93
CA ASP A 62 4.56 8.93 -5.49
C ASP A 62 4.81 7.67 -4.67
N CYS A 63 6.07 7.44 -4.28
CA CYS A 63 6.45 6.34 -3.42
C CYS A 63 5.77 6.44 -2.04
N LEU A 64 5.81 7.61 -1.41
CA LEU A 64 5.16 7.83 -0.11
C LEU A 64 3.65 7.63 -0.21
N ALA A 65 3.02 8.16 -1.25
CA ALA A 65 1.58 7.99 -1.46
C ALA A 65 1.21 6.51 -1.62
N ASN A 66 1.96 5.76 -2.43
CA ASN A 66 1.76 4.32 -2.59
C ASN A 66 1.96 3.57 -1.26
N TYR A 67 3.05 3.85 -0.54
CA TYR A 67 3.33 3.27 0.78
C TYR A 67 2.16 3.48 1.74
N GLN A 68 1.69 4.72 1.90
CA GLN A 68 0.63 5.06 2.85
C GLN A 68 -0.70 4.38 2.50
N VAL A 69 -0.99 4.22 1.20
CA VAL A 69 -2.21 3.55 0.71
C VAL A 69 -2.15 2.05 0.92
N GLN A 70 -1.03 1.39 0.58
CA GLN A 70 -0.90 -0.07 0.68
C GLN A 70 -0.74 -0.56 2.12
N THR A 71 -0.23 0.29 3.01
CA THR A 71 -0.06 -0.02 4.44
C THR A 71 -1.20 0.51 5.32
N GLU A 72 -2.17 1.21 4.71
CA GLU A 72 -3.32 1.84 5.40
C GLU A 72 -2.94 2.80 6.55
N GLN A 73 -1.70 3.33 6.56
CA GLN A 73 -1.26 4.30 7.58
C GLN A 73 -1.75 5.73 7.31
N PHE A 74 -2.00 6.06 6.03
CA PHE A 74 -2.62 7.31 5.56
C PHE A 74 -2.11 8.63 6.17
N ASP A 75 -0.81 8.78 6.46
CA ASP A 75 -0.21 10.09 6.75
C ASP A 75 0.08 10.88 5.46
N CYS A 76 -1.01 11.36 4.84
CA CYS A 76 -0.95 12.15 3.62
C CYS A 76 -0.33 13.54 3.84
N THR A 77 -0.24 14.02 5.09
CA THR A 77 0.30 15.35 5.40
C THR A 77 1.81 15.46 5.20
N SER A 78 2.50 14.32 5.28
CA SER A 78 3.93 14.17 5.00
C SER A 78 4.29 14.32 3.52
N ILE A 79 3.31 14.27 2.62
CA ILE A 79 3.51 14.34 1.16
C ILE A 79 3.46 15.80 0.73
N SER A 80 4.62 16.32 0.33
CA SER A 80 4.77 17.72 -0.07
C SER A 80 4.17 18.02 -1.45
N ASP A 81 4.19 17.04 -2.35
CA ASP A 81 3.62 17.19 -3.68
C ASP A 81 2.08 17.18 -3.61
N PRO A 82 1.38 18.20 -4.16
CA PRO A 82 -0.07 18.26 -4.10
C PRO A 82 -0.76 17.07 -4.77
N TYR A 83 -0.26 16.59 -5.91
CA TYR A 83 -0.89 15.50 -6.66
C TYR A 83 -0.78 14.18 -5.90
N GLY A 84 0.41 13.85 -5.38
CA GLY A 84 0.62 12.67 -4.53
C GLY A 84 -0.19 12.74 -3.22
N ARG A 85 -0.31 13.92 -2.61
CA ARG A 85 -1.13 14.11 -1.41
C ARG A 85 -2.60 13.90 -1.70
N ASP A 86 -3.10 14.46 -2.80
CA ASP A 86 -4.50 14.36 -3.21
C ASP A 86 -4.89 12.92 -3.59
N TYR A 87 -3.99 12.20 -4.26
CA TYR A 87 -4.12 10.75 -4.44
C TYR A 87 -4.24 10.01 -3.10
N CYS A 88 -3.33 10.28 -2.16
CA CYS A 88 -3.36 9.67 -0.82
C CYS A 88 -4.66 9.97 -0.07
N LEU A 89 -5.10 11.24 -0.04
CA LEU A 89 -6.35 11.67 0.60
C LEU A 89 -7.57 11.00 -0.03
N SER A 90 -7.61 10.88 -1.35
CA SER A 90 -8.72 10.20 -2.04
C SER A 90 -8.83 8.74 -1.62
N LYS A 91 -7.69 8.03 -1.55
CA LYS A 91 -7.65 6.62 -1.13
C LYS A 91 -7.96 6.44 0.35
N LYS A 92 -7.47 7.33 1.21
CA LYS A 92 -7.81 7.37 2.64
C LYS A 92 -9.32 7.51 2.84
N SER A 93 -9.94 8.47 2.15
CA SER A 93 -11.37 8.73 2.21
C SER A 93 -12.19 7.49 1.84
N ILE A 94 -11.81 6.83 0.74
CA ILE A 94 -12.48 5.62 0.27
C ILE A 94 -12.31 4.47 1.27
N ALA A 95 -11.10 4.23 1.76
CA ALA A 95 -10.82 3.16 2.72
C ALA A 95 -11.52 3.38 4.08
N GLN A 96 -11.72 4.63 4.48
CA GLN A 96 -12.36 5.00 5.75
C GLN A 96 -13.85 5.36 5.61
N GLU A 97 -14.41 5.26 4.40
CA GLU A 97 -15.78 5.66 4.08
C GLU A 97 -16.14 7.08 4.54
N SER A 98 -15.17 8.02 4.43
CA SER A 98 -15.28 9.38 4.95
C SER A 98 -15.21 10.44 3.86
N MET A 99 -16.23 11.29 3.77
CA MET A 99 -16.29 12.41 2.82
C MET A 99 -15.38 13.60 3.19
N ASP A 100 -14.94 13.69 4.45
CA ASP A 100 -14.20 14.85 4.96
C ASP A 100 -12.85 15.03 4.26
N ASP A 101 -12.17 13.94 3.95
CA ASP A 101 -10.89 13.95 3.25
C ASP A 101 -11.08 14.19 1.74
N CYS A 102 -12.17 13.72 1.11
CA CYS A 102 -12.49 14.04 -0.29
C CYS A 102 -12.65 15.55 -0.51
N ASN A 103 -13.21 16.26 0.47
CA ASN A 103 -13.40 17.71 0.38
C ASN A 103 -12.08 18.50 0.44
N GLN A 104 -11.02 17.91 0.99
CA GLN A 104 -9.68 18.48 1.06
C GLN A 104 -8.86 18.23 -0.22
N VAL A 105 -9.28 17.29 -1.07
CA VAL A 105 -8.67 17.03 -2.37
C VAL A 105 -8.89 18.26 -3.28
N ILE A 106 -7.81 18.77 -3.86
CA ILE A 106 -7.81 19.96 -4.72
C ILE A 106 -7.90 19.54 -6.20
N ASP A 107 -7.14 18.51 -6.59
CA ASP A 107 -7.17 17.95 -7.94
C ASP A 107 -8.58 17.43 -8.27
N GLU A 108 -9.18 17.97 -9.33
CA GLU A 108 -10.57 17.68 -9.68
C GLU A 108 -10.78 16.20 -10.04
N VAL A 109 -9.80 15.57 -10.68
CA VAL A 109 -9.88 14.15 -11.10
C VAL A 109 -9.92 13.26 -9.87
N TYR A 110 -9.02 13.47 -8.91
CA TYR A 110 -9.03 12.70 -7.67
C TYR A 110 -10.22 13.02 -6.78
N LYS A 111 -10.69 14.28 -6.76
CA LYS A 111 -11.87 14.66 -6.00
C LYS A 111 -13.12 13.98 -6.52
N GLU A 112 -13.34 14.03 -7.83
CA GLU A 112 -14.48 13.38 -8.49
C GLU A 112 -14.43 11.86 -8.27
N TYR A 113 -13.25 11.24 -8.45
CA TYR A 113 -13.05 9.82 -8.16
C TYR A 113 -13.43 9.46 -6.73
N CYS A 114 -13.00 10.28 -5.76
CA CYS A 114 -13.28 10.11 -4.34
C CYS A 114 -14.78 10.18 -4.03
N LEU A 115 -15.45 11.23 -4.52
CA LEU A 115 -16.87 11.46 -4.28
C LEU A 115 -17.74 10.39 -4.94
N ASN A 116 -17.41 9.97 -6.16
CA ASN A 116 -18.15 8.92 -6.86
C ASN A 116 -18.05 7.58 -6.14
N ALA A 117 -16.84 7.19 -5.70
CA ALA A 117 -16.62 5.94 -4.98
C ALA A 117 -17.41 5.85 -3.67
N LEU A 118 -17.65 6.97 -2.99
CA LEU A 118 -18.42 7.03 -1.75
C LEU A 118 -19.93 7.27 -1.95
N SER A 119 -20.36 7.61 -3.17
CA SER A 119 -21.77 7.85 -3.51
C SER A 119 -22.48 6.62 -4.07
N GLU A 120 -21.74 5.57 -4.45
CA GLU A 120 -22.34 4.33 -4.91
C GLU A 120 -22.98 3.57 -3.74
N PRO A 121 -24.29 3.28 -3.77
CA PRO A 121 -24.94 2.53 -2.70
C PRO A 121 -24.30 1.13 -2.61
N THR A 122 -23.83 0.78 -1.42
CA THR A 122 -23.30 -0.56 -1.16
C THR A 122 -24.34 -1.61 -1.55
N GLU A 123 -23.92 -2.69 -2.21
CA GLU A 123 -24.83 -3.71 -2.76
C GLU A 123 -25.77 -4.33 -1.70
N VAL A 124 -25.44 -4.18 -0.42
CA VAL A 124 -26.24 -4.59 0.74
C VAL A 124 -27.62 -3.92 0.79
N GLU A 125 -27.78 -2.71 0.22
CA GLU A 125 -29.07 -2.01 0.19
C GLU A 125 -29.93 -2.34 -1.04
N LYS A 126 -29.36 -3.01 -2.06
CA LYS A 126 -30.10 -3.34 -3.29
C LYS A 126 -31.01 -4.56 -3.16
N GLU A 127 -30.85 -5.37 -2.12
CA GLU A 127 -31.68 -6.57 -1.88
C GLU A 127 -32.82 -6.34 -0.87
N ALA A 128 -32.93 -5.14 -0.28
CA ALA A 128 -33.94 -4.81 0.73
C ALA A 128 -35.25 -4.21 0.15
N HIS A 129 -35.41 -4.15 -1.18
CA HIS A 129 -36.56 -3.57 -1.87
C HIS A 129 -37.20 -4.49 -2.91
#